data_AF-A0A2G5VV05-F1
#
_entry.id   AF-A0A2G5VV05-F1
#
_cell.length_a   1.000
_cell.length_b   1.000
_cell.length_c   1.000
_cell.angle_alpha   90.00
_cell.angle_beta   90.00
_cell.angle_gamma   90.00
#
_symmetry.space_group_name_H-M   'P 1'
#
loop_
_entity.id
_entity.type
_entity.pdbx_description
1 polymer ?
#
loop_
_entity_poly.entity_id
_entity_poly.type
_entity_poly.pdbx_seq_one_letter_code
_entity_poly.pdbx_strand_id
1 'polypeptide(L)'
;MGHTQGALERAAKPPLGWIWGDFFRPWQRMYPGEKLFNADINTRREYIPLSLVELARLIDLGWINPRLPIDVSTLCATQKFQINPKIRQYGFDLTEEGADLI
;
A
#
# COMPACT_ATOMS: atom_id res chain seq x y z
N MET A 1 25.51 -27.38 14.35
CA MET A 1 25.09 -27.99 13.06
C MET A 1 24.25 -26.97 12.31
N GLY A 2 24.90 -25.98 11.69
CA GLY A 2 24.24 -24.93 10.92
C GLY A 2 25.03 -24.75 9.65
N HIS A 3 24.35 -24.72 8.50
CA HIS A 3 24.91 -24.67 7.15
C HIS A 3 25.83 -25.86 6.82
N THR A 4 25.28 -26.91 6.21
CA THR A 4 26.12 -27.78 5.39
C THR A 4 26.41 -27.01 4.11
N GLN A 5 27.65 -26.54 3.95
CA GLN A 5 28.22 -26.00 2.70
C GLN A 5 27.65 -26.73 1.46
N GLY A 6 27.56 -28.06 1.52
CA GLY A 6 27.00 -28.90 0.45
C GLY A 6 25.53 -28.67 0.07
N ALA A 7 24.68 -28.13 0.94
CA ALA A 7 23.30 -27.76 0.58
C ALA A 7 23.27 -26.43 -0.19
N LEU A 8 24.20 -25.52 0.13
CA LEU A 8 24.40 -24.27 -0.62
C LEU A 8 25.01 -24.57 -1.99
N GLU A 9 26.06 -25.39 -2.02
CA GLU A 9 26.78 -25.78 -3.24
C GLU A 9 25.90 -26.55 -4.22
N ARG A 10 24.96 -27.36 -3.74
CA ARG A 10 24.04 -28.15 -4.59
C ARG A 10 22.71 -27.44 -4.88
N ALA A 11 22.56 -26.17 -4.48
CA ALA A 11 21.29 -25.44 -4.55
C ALA A 11 20.10 -26.20 -3.92
N ALA A 12 20.37 -27.03 -2.91
CA ALA A 12 19.41 -27.92 -2.25
C ALA A 12 18.91 -27.31 -0.93
N LYS A 13 18.68 -25.99 -0.90
CA LYS A 13 18.12 -25.32 0.27
C LYS A 13 16.68 -25.77 0.49
N PRO A 14 16.24 -25.97 1.75
CA PRO A 14 14.84 -26.22 2.03
C PRO A 14 13.97 -24.97 1.72
N PRO A 15 12.64 -25.11 1.67
CA PRO A 15 11.72 -24.00 1.42
C PRO A 15 11.86 -22.84 2.41
N LEU A 16 11.39 -21.65 2.01
CA LEU A 16 11.36 -20.48 2.88
C LEU A 16 10.51 -20.76 4.14
N GLY A 17 11.01 -20.35 5.31
CA GLY A 17 10.36 -20.60 6.60
C GLY A 17 10.66 -21.98 7.21
N TRP A 18 11.56 -22.76 6.61
CA TRP A 18 12.05 -24.02 7.19
C TRP A 18 12.92 -23.78 8.42
N ILE A 19 12.62 -24.49 9.51
CA ILE A 19 13.42 -24.50 10.74
C ILE A 19 14.04 -25.89 10.91
N TRP A 20 15.37 -25.96 10.92
CA TRP A 20 16.11 -27.21 11.11
C TRP A 20 15.91 -27.74 12.54
N GLY A 21 15.58 -29.03 12.67
CA GLY A 21 15.39 -29.68 13.97
C GLY A 21 14.03 -29.44 14.62
N ASP A 22 13.22 -28.50 14.11
CA ASP A 22 11.85 -28.26 14.56
C ASP A 22 10.93 -28.07 13.35
N PHE A 23 10.67 -29.19 12.66
CA PHE A 23 9.83 -29.24 11.47
C PHE A 23 8.37 -28.85 11.73
N PHE A 24 7.91 -29.00 12.98
CA PHE A 24 6.50 -28.82 13.34
C PHE A 24 6.15 -27.40 13.76
N ARG A 25 7.14 -26.55 14.08
CA ARG A 25 6.92 -25.18 14.58
C ARG A 25 7.58 -24.07 13.75
N PRO A 26 7.35 -24.00 12.43
CA PRO A 26 7.77 -22.81 11.68
C PRO A 26 6.99 -21.58 12.19
N TRP A 27 7.63 -20.39 12.19
CA TRP A 27 7.09 -19.17 12.82
C TRP A 27 5.65 -18.85 12.38
N GLN A 28 5.35 -18.95 11.08
CA GLN A 28 4.02 -18.70 10.52
C GLN A 28 2.92 -19.66 11.01
N ARG A 29 3.28 -20.78 11.64
CA ARG A 29 2.35 -21.78 12.22
C ARG A 29 2.30 -21.71 13.75
N MET A 30 3.25 -21.06 14.39
CA MET A 30 3.30 -20.95 15.85
C MET A 30 2.12 -20.16 16.43
N TYR A 31 1.63 -19.18 15.66
CA TYR A 31 0.55 -18.29 16.07
C TYR A 31 -0.70 -18.57 15.25
N PRO A 32 -1.90 -18.53 15.86
CA PRO A 32 -3.13 -18.58 15.09
C PRO A 32 -3.20 -17.34 14.18
N GLY A 33 -3.58 -17.54 12.92
CA GLY A 33 -3.80 -16.43 12.01
C GLY A 33 -5.00 -15.59 12.46
N GLU A 34 -4.86 -14.27 12.38
CA GLU A 34 -5.96 -13.35 12.65
C GLU A 34 -7.01 -13.44 11.53
N LYS A 35 -8.22 -13.84 11.88
CA LYS A 35 -9.30 -14.07 10.89
C LYS A 35 -9.86 -12.78 10.31
N LEU A 36 -9.71 -11.66 11.02
CA LEU A 36 -10.29 -10.36 10.65
C LEU A 36 -9.33 -9.52 9.80
N PHE A 37 -8.02 -9.73 9.97
CA PHE A 37 -7.01 -9.02 9.20
C PHE A 37 -7.14 -9.38 7.72
N ASN A 38 -7.50 -8.39 6.90
CA ASN A 38 -7.78 -8.54 5.46
C ASN A 38 -8.96 -9.45 5.10
N ALA A 39 -9.87 -9.74 6.03
CA ALA A 39 -11.06 -10.57 5.76
C ALA A 39 -11.92 -10.03 4.61
N ASP A 40 -11.97 -8.70 4.50
CA ASP A 40 -12.74 -7.94 3.52
C ASP A 40 -11.89 -7.40 2.37
N ILE A 41 -10.61 -7.82 2.24
CA ILE A 41 -9.65 -7.17 1.32
C ILE A 41 -10.18 -7.06 -0.11
N ASN A 42 -10.90 -8.07 -0.60
CA ASN A 42 -11.46 -8.09 -1.95
C ASN A 42 -12.62 -7.11 -2.16
N THR A 43 -13.34 -6.76 -1.10
CA THR A 43 -14.49 -5.84 -1.12
C THR A 43 -14.16 -4.45 -0.58
N ARG A 44 -13.07 -4.33 0.18
CA ARG A 44 -12.65 -3.08 0.82
C ARG A 44 -12.31 -2.04 -0.23
N ARG A 45 -12.95 -0.88 -0.13
CA ARG A 45 -12.65 0.28 -0.98
C ARG A 45 -11.40 0.96 -0.48
N GLU A 46 -10.50 1.29 -1.39
CA GLU A 46 -9.32 2.09 -1.11
C GLU A 46 -9.54 3.52 -1.62
N TYR A 47 -9.15 4.48 -0.79
CA TYR A 47 -9.15 5.90 -1.13
C TYR A 47 -7.71 6.39 -1.04
N ILE A 48 -7.22 6.99 -2.13
CA ILE A 48 -5.84 7.46 -2.21
C ILE A 48 -5.74 8.76 -1.41
N PRO A 49 -4.80 8.87 -0.46
CA PRO A 49 -4.66 10.09 0.31
C PRO A 49 -4.19 11.24 -0.58
N LEU A 50 -4.89 12.37 -0.51
CA LEU A 50 -4.51 13.66 -1.08
C LEU A 50 -4.45 14.66 0.08
N SER A 51 -3.28 15.20 0.38
CA SER A 51 -3.14 16.19 1.46
C SER A 51 -3.59 17.58 1.02
N LEU A 52 -4.06 18.39 1.98
CA LEU A 52 -4.44 19.77 1.70
C LEU A 52 -3.26 20.62 1.21
N VAL A 53 -2.04 20.39 1.73
CA VAL A 53 -0.83 21.06 1.23
C VAL A 53 -0.52 20.70 -0.22
N GLU A 54 -0.75 19.46 -0.64
CA GLU A 54 -0.53 19.06 -2.04
C GLU A 54 -1.60 19.67 -2.96
N LEU A 55 -2.86 19.72 -2.51
CA LEU A 55 -3.93 20.39 -3.25
C LEU A 55 -3.63 21.89 -3.42
N ALA A 56 -3.17 22.56 -2.37
CA ALA A 56 -2.74 23.95 -2.42
C ALA A 56 -1.58 24.14 -3.41
N ARG A 57 -0.57 23.27 -3.37
CA ARG A 57 0.55 23.29 -4.31
C ARG A 57 0.10 23.16 -5.77
N LEU A 58 -0.87 22.29 -6.06
CA LEU A 58 -1.43 22.14 -7.41
C LEU A 58 -2.16 23.41 -7.88
N ILE A 59 -2.81 24.13 -6.96
CA ILE A 59 -3.46 25.42 -7.23
C ILE A 59 -2.40 26.51 -7.48
N ASP A 60 -1.41 26.63 -6.59
CA ASP A 60 -0.37 27.68 -6.66
C ASP A 60 0.48 27.57 -7.93
N LEU A 61 0.77 26.34 -8.36
CA LEU A 61 1.50 26.07 -9.60
C LEU A 61 0.61 26.22 -10.85
N GLY A 62 -0.67 26.53 -10.69
CA GLY A 62 -1.62 26.78 -11.79
C GLY A 62 -2.13 25.52 -12.49
N TRP A 63 -1.97 24.33 -11.91
CA TRP A 63 -2.46 23.07 -12.48
C TRP A 63 -3.96 22.88 -12.26
N ILE A 64 -4.50 23.48 -11.18
CA ILE A 64 -5.91 23.44 -10.83
C ILE A 64 -6.42 24.87 -10.67
N ASN A 65 -7.55 25.17 -11.30
CA ASN A 65 -8.22 26.45 -11.13
C ASN A 65 -9.26 26.35 -10.00
N PRO A 66 -9.06 27.03 -8.85
CA PRO A 66 -9.97 26.94 -7.71
C PRO A 66 -11.31 27.66 -7.92
N ARG A 67 -11.46 28.42 -9.03
CA ARG A 67 -12.73 29.07 -9.38
C ARG A 67 -13.73 28.11 -10.03
N LEU A 68 -13.30 26.90 -10.37
CA LEU A 68 -14.12 25.84 -10.95
C LEU A 68 -14.28 24.69 -9.94
N PRO A 69 -15.33 23.86 -10.07
CA PRO A 69 -15.45 22.66 -9.26
C PRO A 69 -14.21 21.76 -9.41
N ILE A 70 -13.59 21.39 -8.28
CA ILE A 70 -12.47 20.45 -8.24
C ILE A 70 -13.04 19.06 -7.99
N ASP A 71 -13.07 18.25 -9.04
CA ASP A 71 -13.51 16.86 -8.98
C ASP A 71 -12.36 15.88 -9.27
N VAL A 72 -12.67 14.58 -9.22
CA VAL A 72 -11.71 13.51 -9.52
C VAL A 72 -11.12 13.66 -10.93
N SER A 73 -11.93 14.09 -11.90
CA SER A 73 -11.48 14.24 -13.29
C SER A 73 -10.45 15.36 -13.43
N THR A 74 -10.66 16.47 -12.72
CA THR A 74 -9.77 17.63 -12.62
C THR A 74 -8.42 17.21 -12.04
N LEU A 75 -8.44 16.46 -10.94
CA LEU A 75 -7.22 15.93 -10.31
C LEU A 75 -6.47 14.98 -11.26
N CYS A 76 -7.16 14.05 -11.90
CA CYS A 76 -6.55 13.12 -12.86
C CYS A 76 -5.97 13.82 -14.10
N ALA A 77 -6.60 14.91 -14.55
CA ALA A 77 -6.12 15.71 -15.69
C ALA A 77 -4.74 16.34 -15.44
N THR A 78 -4.38 16.62 -14.17
CA THR A 78 -3.04 17.11 -13.81
C THR A 78 -1.91 16.11 -14.08
N GLN A 79 -2.25 14.81 -14.25
CA GLN A 79 -1.33 13.67 -14.28
C GLN A 79 -0.46 13.49 -13.01
N LYS A 80 -0.64 14.34 -11.98
CA LYS A 80 0.02 14.24 -10.67
C LYS A 80 -0.74 13.35 -9.70
N PHE A 81 -2.05 13.20 -9.94
CA PHE A 81 -2.93 12.34 -9.17
C PHE A 81 -3.52 11.26 -10.07
N GLN A 82 -3.41 9.99 -9.67
CA GLN A 82 -3.90 8.86 -10.47
C GLN A 82 -4.70 7.92 -9.60
N ILE A 83 -5.87 7.51 -10.11
CA ILE A 83 -6.69 6.46 -9.51
C ILE A 83 -6.64 5.26 -10.45
N ASN A 84 -6.40 4.07 -9.89
CA ASN A 84 -6.48 2.82 -10.63
C ASN A 84 -7.69 1.98 -10.15
N PRO A 85 -8.82 2.04 -10.87
CA PRO A 85 -10.02 1.27 -10.51
C PRO A 85 -9.79 -0.24 -10.47
N LYS A 86 -8.80 -0.77 -11.21
CA LYS A 86 -8.51 -2.22 -11.26
C LYS A 86 -8.00 -2.77 -9.94
N ILE A 87 -7.46 -1.92 -9.06
CA ILE A 87 -6.95 -2.30 -7.74
C ILE A 87 -7.84 -1.82 -6.59
N ARG A 88 -9.13 -1.57 -6.87
CA ARG A 88 -10.15 -1.15 -5.89
C ARG A 88 -9.92 0.25 -5.31
N GLN A 89 -9.24 1.11 -6.06
CA GLN A 89 -9.18 2.53 -5.73
C GLN A 89 -10.44 3.21 -6.28
N TYR A 90 -11.30 3.67 -5.37
CA TYR A 90 -12.62 4.22 -5.70
C TYR A 90 -12.67 5.76 -5.64
N GLY A 91 -11.57 6.40 -5.28
CA GLY A 91 -11.53 7.83 -5.07
C GLY A 91 -10.27 8.24 -4.36
N PHE A 92 -10.38 9.40 -3.72
CA PHE A 92 -9.35 9.96 -2.88
C PHE A 92 -9.94 10.31 -1.52
N ASP A 93 -9.08 10.31 -0.51
CA ASP A 93 -9.39 10.80 0.83
C ASP A 93 -8.60 12.09 1.04
N LEU A 94 -9.28 13.16 1.44
CA LEU A 94 -8.65 14.45 1.64
C LEU A 94 -8.11 14.50 3.07
N THR A 95 -6.78 14.45 3.22
CA THR A 95 -6.14 14.39 4.53
C THR A 95 -5.83 15.78 5.06
N GLU A 96 -5.91 15.96 6.38
CA GLU A 96 -5.69 17.25 7.07
C GLU A 96 -4.23 17.74 7.08
N GLU A 97 -3.32 17.00 6.44
CA GLU A 97 -1.91 17.34 6.41
C GLU A 97 -1.68 18.71 5.75
N GLY A 98 -1.09 19.62 6.52
CA GLY A 98 -0.83 21.00 6.15
C GLY A 98 -1.98 21.97 6.39
N ALA A 99 -3.07 21.57 7.06
CA ALA A 99 -4.21 22.45 7.38
C ALA A 99 -3.84 23.75 8.12
N ASP A 100 -2.72 23.78 8.83
CA ASP A 100 -2.19 24.93 9.56
C ASP A 100 -1.33 25.88 8.72
N LEU A 101 -0.96 25.47 7.50
CA LEU A 101 -0.09 26.20 6.58
C LEU A 101 -0.82 26.91 5.45
N ILE A 102 -2.14 26.71 5.34
CA ILE A 102 -3.04 27.21 4.28
C ILE A 102 -4.06 28.19 4.82
#